data_AF-A0AA35T2K0-F1
#
_entry.id   AF-A0AA35T2K0-F1
#
_cell.length_a   1.000
_cell.length_b   1.000
_cell.length_c   1.000
_cell.angle_alpha   90.00
_cell.angle_beta   90.00
_cell.angle_gamma   90.00
#
_symmetry.space_group_name_H-M   'P 1'
#
loop_
_entity.id
_entity.type
_entity.pdbx_description
1 polymer ?
#
loop_
_entity_poly.entity_id
_entity_poly.type
_entity_poly.pdbx_seq_one_letter_code
_entity_poly.pdbx_strand_id
1 'polypeptide(L)'
;MKESSGTILSVQQGVFRTNCMDCLDRTNVVQSLLAHRALQDQLQKMNLLGDNEHIEEYKGFEYVFKNVWADNADVCANQYAGTGALKTDFTRMLLMCSLEIMLLTEWKQARCQMYRGHKSIT
;
A
#
# COMPACT_ATOMS: atom_id res chain seq x y z
N MET A 1 -30.33 8.21 -15.15
CA MET A 1 -29.21 8.10 -14.19
C MET A 1 -29.83 7.58 -12.89
N LYS A 2 -29.54 6.33 -12.50
CA LYS A 2 -30.11 5.75 -11.27
C LYS A 2 -29.37 6.34 -10.07
N GLU A 3 -30.11 7.02 -9.21
CA GLU A 3 -29.63 7.52 -7.92
C GLU A 3 -29.37 6.30 -7.02
N SER A 4 -28.11 6.08 -6.65
CA SER A 4 -27.73 5.02 -5.72
C SER A 4 -27.98 5.49 -4.30
N SER A 5 -28.93 4.86 -3.60
CA SER A 5 -29.06 4.98 -2.15
C SER A 5 -27.76 4.50 -1.51
N GLY A 6 -26.85 5.43 -1.21
CA GLY A 6 -25.49 5.16 -0.74
C GLY A 6 -25.48 4.46 0.62
N THR A 7 -25.62 3.14 0.60
CA THR A 7 -25.59 2.31 1.80
C THR A 7 -24.14 2.02 2.14
N ILE A 8 -23.74 2.32 3.37
CA ILE A 8 -22.38 2.06 3.86
C ILE A 8 -22.22 0.54 4.06
N LEU A 9 -21.34 -0.08 3.28
CA LEU A 9 -21.09 -1.53 3.35
C LEU A 9 -20.06 -1.90 4.43
N SER A 10 -19.08 -1.03 4.67
CA SER A 10 -18.02 -1.27 5.65
C SER A 10 -17.32 0.04 6.01
N VAL A 11 -16.79 0.12 7.23
CA VAL A 11 -16.02 1.27 7.73
C VAL A 11 -14.67 0.76 8.20
N GLN A 12 -13.60 1.47 7.84
CA GLN A 12 -12.24 1.17 8.29
C GLN A 12 -12.13 1.29 9.81
N GLN A 13 -11.80 0.19 10.49
CA GLN A 13 -11.72 0.12 11.96
C GLN A 13 -10.30 0.32 12.49
N GLY A 14 -9.31 0.60 11.65
CA GLY A 14 -7.94 0.71 12.09
C GLY A 14 -6.99 1.23 11.03
N VAL A 15 -5.81 1.65 11.48
CA VAL A 15 -4.77 2.28 10.65
C VAL A 15 -3.43 1.65 10.96
N PHE A 16 -2.65 1.39 9.92
CA PHE A 16 -1.25 1.02 10.04
C PHE A 16 -0.39 2.29 10.04
N ARG A 17 0.39 2.49 11.11
CA ARG A 17 1.41 3.53 11.14
C ARG A 17 2.77 2.89 10.92
N THR A 18 3.42 3.25 9.83
CA THR A 18 4.79 2.87 9.51
C THR A 18 5.72 4.01 9.94
N ASN A 19 6.63 3.75 10.87
CA ASN A 19 7.72 4.67 11.18
C ASN A 19 9.04 4.04 10.72
N CYS A 20 9.87 4.81 10.03
CA CYS A 20 11.23 4.42 9.70
C CYS A 20 12.20 5.45 10.29
N MET A 21 13.28 4.97 10.89
CA MET A 21 14.28 5.84 11.54
C MET A 21 15.22 6.52 10.54
N ASP A 22 15.42 5.92 9.35
CA ASP A 22 16.51 6.35 8.46
C ASP A 22 16.12 6.75 7.02
N CYS A 23 14.92 6.43 6.49
CA CYS A 23 14.50 6.94 5.16
C CYS A 23 13.00 6.80 4.84
N LEU A 24 12.49 7.75 4.05
CA LEU A 24 11.12 7.78 3.53
C LEU A 24 10.85 6.63 2.54
N ASP A 25 11.85 6.24 1.75
CA ASP A 25 11.73 5.17 0.74
C ASP A 25 11.24 3.84 1.34
N ARG A 26 11.79 3.43 2.50
CA ARG A 26 11.37 2.19 3.19
C ARG A 26 9.93 2.26 3.69
N THR A 27 9.46 3.44 4.10
CA THR A 27 8.05 3.60 4.48
C THR A 27 7.12 3.46 3.29
N ASN A 28 7.50 3.98 2.12
CA ASN A 28 6.69 3.91 0.91
C ASN A 28 6.54 2.46 0.43
N VAL A 29 7.61 1.66 0.46
CA VAL A 29 7.56 0.24 0.08
C VAL A 29 6.62 -0.55 1.00
N VAL A 30 6.73 -0.37 2.33
CA VAL A 30 5.83 -1.08 3.25
C VAL A 30 4.37 -0.64 3.06
N GLN A 31 4.14 0.66 2.85
CA GLN A 31 2.79 1.18 2.60
C GLN A 31 2.21 0.67 1.28
N SER A 32 3.01 0.58 0.21
CA SER A 32 2.54 0.06 -1.08
C SER A 32 2.13 -1.41 -0.99
N LEU A 33 2.86 -2.22 -0.21
CA LEU A 33 2.50 -3.62 0.06
C LEU A 33 1.18 -3.76 0.84
N LEU A 34 1.01 -2.95 1.88
CA LEU A 34 -0.24 -2.93 2.65
C LEU A 34 -1.43 -2.48 1.79
N ALA A 35 -1.22 -1.48 0.93
CA ALA A 35 -2.22 -1.00 0.01
C ALA A 35 -2.59 -2.04 -1.05
N HIS A 36 -1.60 -2.76 -1.58
CA HIS A 36 -1.81 -3.83 -2.55
C HIS A 36 -2.68 -4.95 -1.96
N ARG A 37 -2.34 -5.42 -0.76
CA ARG A 37 -3.13 -6.44 -0.05
C ARG A 37 -4.56 -5.96 0.25
N ALA A 38 -4.71 -4.73 0.73
CA ALA A 38 -6.03 -4.15 1.01
C ALA A 38 -6.88 -4.02 -0.26
N LEU A 39 -6.25 -3.68 -1.38
CA LEU A 39 -6.91 -3.55 -2.68
C LEU A 39 -7.38 -4.91 -3.21
N GLN A 40 -6.57 -5.97 -3.06
CA GLN A 40 -6.99 -7.33 -3.39
C GLN A 40 -8.24 -7.73 -2.62
N ASP A 41 -8.24 -7.54 -1.30
CA ASP A 41 -9.40 -7.87 -0.47
C ASP A 41 -10.63 -7.04 -0.83
N GLN A 42 -10.46 -5.78 -1.25
CA GLN A 42 -11.55 -4.92 -1.72
C GLN A 42 -12.13 -5.40 -3.05
N LEU A 43 -11.27 -5.74 -4.03
CA LEU A 43 -11.70 -6.23 -5.33
C LEU A 43 -12.43 -7.58 -5.23
N GLN A 44 -11.96 -8.48 -4.37
CA GLN A 44 -12.64 -9.75 -4.08
C GLN A 44 -14.02 -9.51 -3.45
N LYS A 45 -14.14 -8.60 -2.47
CA LYS A 45 -15.44 -8.23 -1.87
C LYS A 45 -16.42 -7.61 -2.86
N MET A 46 -15.92 -6.93 -3.90
CA MET A 46 -16.74 -6.35 -4.97
C MET A 46 -17.08 -7.38 -6.06
N ASN A 47 -16.62 -8.63 -5.93
CA ASN A 47 -16.73 -9.68 -6.95
C ASN A 47 -16.11 -9.27 -8.31
N LEU A 48 -15.09 -8.41 -8.28
CA LEU A 48 -14.31 -8.02 -9.45
C LEU A 48 -13.10 -8.92 -9.66
N LEU A 49 -12.70 -9.66 -8.62
CA LEU A 49 -11.60 -10.63 -8.61
C LEU A 49 -12.11 -11.92 -7.97
N GLY A 50 -11.84 -13.07 -8.58
CA GLY A 50 -12.20 -14.38 -8.01
C GLY A 50 -11.46 -14.68 -6.70
N ASP A 51 -11.99 -15.60 -5.89
CA ASP A 51 -11.41 -15.97 -4.58
C ASP A 51 -9.96 -16.49 -4.68
N ASN A 52 -9.62 -17.12 -5.81
CA ASN A 52 -8.29 -17.65 -6.11
C ASN A 52 -7.50 -16.80 -7.13
N GLU A 53 -8.07 -15.69 -7.59
CA GLU A 53 -7.37 -14.80 -8.51
C GLU A 53 -6.56 -13.77 -7.73
N HIS A 54 -5.42 -13.41 -8.30
CA HIS A 54 -4.45 -12.52 -7.68
C HIS A 54 -4.23 -11.30 -8.57
N ILE A 55 -4.10 -10.10 -7.96
CA ILE A 55 -3.90 -8.85 -8.72
C ILE A 55 -2.61 -8.95 -9.58
N GLU A 56 -1.61 -9.69 -9.10
CA GLU A 56 -0.32 -9.90 -9.75
C GLU A 56 -0.43 -10.63 -11.10
N GLU A 57 -1.53 -11.33 -11.35
CA GLU A 57 -1.83 -11.99 -12.62
C GLU A 57 -2.22 -10.95 -13.70
N TYR A 58 -2.80 -9.82 -13.28
CA TYR A 58 -3.23 -8.72 -14.13
C TYR A 58 -2.09 -7.71 -14.37
N LYS A 59 -1.14 -8.08 -15.23
CA LYS A 59 0.10 -7.31 -15.48
C LYS A 59 -0.12 -5.83 -15.83
N GLY A 60 -1.18 -5.50 -16.58
CA GLY A 60 -1.50 -4.12 -16.93
C GLY A 60 -1.90 -3.29 -15.71
N PHE A 61 -2.72 -3.86 -14.82
CA PHE A 61 -3.11 -3.21 -13.59
C PHE A 61 -1.92 -3.07 -12.64
N GLU A 62 -1.15 -4.14 -12.48
CA GLU A 62 0.06 -4.16 -11.65
C GLU A 62 1.08 -3.11 -12.09
N TYR A 63 1.25 -2.90 -13.40
CA TYR A 63 2.07 -1.82 -13.95
C TYR A 63 1.57 -0.43 -13.54
N VAL A 64 0.26 -0.18 -13.65
CA VAL A 64 -0.34 1.10 -13.24
C VAL A 64 -0.17 1.32 -11.74
N PHE A 65 -0.45 0.30 -10.91
CA PHE A 65 -0.31 0.37 -9.47
C PHE A 65 1.11 0.76 -9.05
N LYS A 66 2.13 0.12 -9.63
CA LYS A 66 3.54 0.43 -9.35
C LYS A 66 3.92 1.85 -9.74
N ASN A 67 3.45 2.34 -10.88
CA ASN A 67 3.74 3.71 -11.31
C ASN A 67 3.10 4.74 -10.38
N VAL A 68 1.85 4.52 -9.96
CA VAL A 68 1.18 5.41 -8.99
C VAL A 68 1.95 5.48 -7.66
N TRP A 69 2.43 4.33 -7.16
CA TRP A 69 3.22 4.30 -5.92
C TRP A 69 4.64 4.85 -6.07
N ALA A 70 5.22 4.78 -7.27
CA ALA A 70 6.48 5.41 -7.59
C ALA A 70 6.34 6.94 -7.62
N ASP A 71 5.29 7.45 -8.27
CA ASP A 71 5.01 8.89 -8.32
C ASP A 71 4.64 9.44 -6.92
N ASN A 72 3.93 8.66 -6.11
CA ASN A 72 3.70 8.99 -4.69
C ASN A 72 5.02 9.13 -3.91
N ALA A 73 5.99 8.24 -4.16
CA ALA A 73 7.30 8.31 -3.52
C ALA A 73 8.03 9.61 -3.89
N ASP A 74 8.01 10.00 -5.17
CA ASP A 74 8.65 11.22 -5.65
C ASP A 74 8.03 12.47 -5.03
N VAL A 75 6.70 12.55 -4.99
CA VAL A 75 5.99 13.68 -4.37
C VAL A 75 6.31 13.78 -2.87
N CYS A 76 6.29 12.65 -2.16
CA CYS A 76 6.62 12.63 -0.74
C CYS A 76 8.08 13.03 -0.50
N ALA A 77 9.03 12.50 -1.27
CA ALA A 77 10.45 12.84 -1.14
C ALA A 77 10.69 14.33 -1.39
N ASN A 78 10.05 14.89 -2.42
CA ASN A 78 10.15 16.32 -2.72
C ASN A 78 9.60 17.18 -1.58
N GLN A 79 8.48 16.78 -0.97
CA GLN A 79 7.89 17.51 0.15
C GLN A 79 8.78 17.49 1.42
N TYR A 80 9.52 16.40 1.65
CA TYR A 80 10.36 16.23 2.85
C TYR A 80 11.77 16.81 2.69
N ALA A 81 12.38 16.69 1.50
CA ALA A 81 13.79 17.02 1.29
C ALA A 81 14.03 18.02 0.13
N GLY A 82 12.99 18.39 -0.63
CA GLY A 82 13.12 19.26 -1.81
C GLY A 82 13.79 18.58 -3.01
N THR A 83 13.97 17.26 -2.97
CA THR A 83 14.59 16.45 -4.02
C THR A 83 13.70 15.26 -4.38
N GLY A 84 13.76 14.77 -5.62
CA GLY A 84 13.08 13.53 -6.02
C GLY A 84 13.52 12.31 -5.20
N ALA A 85 12.71 11.25 -5.20
CA ALA A 85 13.03 10.05 -4.42
C ALA A 85 14.30 9.38 -4.96
N LEU A 86 15.21 9.01 -4.07
CA LEU A 86 16.48 8.37 -4.46
C LEU A 86 16.29 6.89 -4.89
N LYS A 87 15.10 6.31 -4.67
CA LYS A 87 14.77 4.90 -4.96
C LYS A 87 13.50 4.72 -5.80
N THR A 88 13.16 5.65 -6.67
CA THR A 88 12.01 5.48 -7.56
C THR A 88 12.11 4.21 -8.41
N ASP A 89 13.33 3.85 -8.81
CA ASP A 89 13.62 2.62 -9.57
C ASP A 89 13.28 1.33 -8.80
N PHE A 90 13.42 1.32 -7.47
CA PHE A 90 13.02 0.16 -6.67
C PHE A 90 11.49 -0.01 -6.70
N THR A 91 10.73 1.06 -6.56
CA THR A 91 9.26 0.99 -6.61
C THR A 91 8.75 0.57 -7.99
N ARG A 92 9.44 0.96 -9.07
CA ARG A 92 9.10 0.59 -10.45
C ARG A 92 9.55 -0.84 -10.81
N MET A 93 10.67 -1.33 -10.28
CA MET A 93 11.25 -2.62 -10.64
C MET A 93 10.83 -3.78 -9.72
N LEU A 94 10.25 -3.52 -8.54
CA LEU A 94 9.95 -4.58 -7.58
C LEU A 94 9.09 -5.70 -8.18
N LEU A 95 9.75 -6.84 -8.38
CA LEU A 95 9.16 -8.16 -8.51
C LEU A 95 8.42 -8.44 -7.20
N MET A 96 7.09 -8.36 -7.23
CA MET A 96 6.22 -8.85 -6.15
C MET A 96 6.49 -10.33 -5.80
N CYS A 97 7.28 -11.04 -6.61
CA CYS A 97 7.68 -12.44 -6.45
C CYS A 97 8.68 -12.71 -5.30
N SER A 98 9.15 -11.69 -4.57
CA SER A 98 10.14 -11.87 -3.48
C SER A 98 9.65 -11.35 -2.12
N LEU A 99 8.35 -11.44 -1.87
CA LEU A 99 7.72 -11.05 -0.61
C LEU A 99 8.45 -11.64 0.60
N GLU A 100 8.85 -12.92 0.63
CA GLU A 100 9.53 -13.51 1.80
C GLU A 100 10.93 -12.93 2.09
N ILE A 101 11.71 -12.61 1.07
CA ILE A 101 13.11 -12.16 1.24
C ILE A 101 13.15 -10.68 1.67
N MET A 102 12.23 -9.86 1.16
CA MET A 102 12.11 -8.45 1.55
C MET A 102 11.44 -8.29 2.92
N LEU A 103 10.43 -9.10 3.21
CA LEU A 103 9.76 -9.10 4.52
C LEU A 103 10.72 -9.49 5.66
N LEU A 104 11.68 -10.39 5.44
CA LEU A 104 12.63 -10.78 6.51
C LEU A 104 13.80 -9.81 6.72
N THR A 105 14.15 -9.01 5.71
CA THR A 105 15.27 -8.06 5.79
C THR A 105 14.83 -6.64 6.18
N GLU A 106 13.69 -6.15 5.68
CA GLU A 106 13.23 -4.77 5.96
C GLU A 106 12.45 -4.62 7.28
N TRP A 107 11.79 -5.67 7.77
CA TRP A 107 11.04 -5.62 9.03
C TRP A 107 11.92 -5.42 10.27
N LYS A 108 13.24 -5.65 10.18
CA LYS A 108 14.13 -5.37 11.30
C LYS A 108 14.32 -3.86 11.55
N GLN A 109 13.97 -2.99 10.60
CA GLN A 109 14.23 -1.54 10.69
C GLN A 109 12.99 -0.65 10.57
N ALA A 110 11.91 -1.11 9.94
CA ALA A 110 10.62 -0.40 9.92
C ALA A 110 9.70 -0.92 11.04
N ARG A 111 9.32 -0.07 11.99
CA ARG A 111 8.30 -0.41 12.99
C ARG A 111 6.93 -0.11 12.41
N CYS A 112 6.19 -1.15 12.03
CA CYS A 112 4.78 -1.04 11.69
C CYS A 112 3.92 -1.32 12.94
N GLN A 113 3.07 -0.37 13.30
CA GLN A 113 2.12 -0.50 14.41
C GLN A 113 0.70 -0.44 13.84
N MET A 114 -0.08 -1.49 14.08
CA MET A 114 -1.51 -1.51 13.75
C MET A 114 -2.28 -0.92 14.93
N TYR A 115 -2.97 0.19 14.69
CA TYR A 115 -3.90 0.79 15.62
C TYR A 115 -5.31 0.36 15.24
N ARG A 116 -6.00 -0.38 16.11
CA ARG A 116 -7.44 -0.63 15.97
C ARG A 116 -8.19 0.42 16.77
N GLY A 117 -9.27 0.95 16.22
CA GLY A 117 -10.19 1.89 16.85
C GLY A 117 -10.91 1.24 18.03
N HIS A 118 -10.21 1.09 19.15
CA HIS A 118 -10.81 0.96 20.46
C HIS A 118 -10.34 2.16 21.28
N LYS A 119 -11.12 3.24 21.21
CA LYS A 119 -11.31 4.19 22.32
C LYS A 119 -12.44 5.14 21.96
N SER A 120 -13.57 4.98 22.65
CA SER A 120 -14.53 6.04 22.85
C SER A 120 -13.79 7.29 23.31
N ILE A 121 -14.03 8.38 22.62
CA ILE A 121 -13.66 9.73 23.07
C ILE A 121 -14.62 10.03 24.22
N THR A 122 -14.11 10.01 25.44
CA THR A 122 -14.67 10.65 26.64
C THR A 122 -13.53 11.33 27.36
#